data_AF-A0A3S0I932-F1
#
_entry.id   AF-A0A3S0I932-F1
#
_cell.length_a   1.000
_cell.length_b   1.000
_cell.length_c   1.000
_cell.angle_alpha   90.00
_cell.angle_beta   90.00
_cell.angle_gamma   90.00
#
_symmetry.space_group_name_H-M   'P 1'
#
loop_
_entity.id
_entity.type
_entity.pdbx_description
1 polymer ?
#
loop_
_entity_poly.entity_id
_entity_poly.type
_entity_poly.pdbx_seq_one_letter_code
_entity_poly.pdbx_strand_id
1 'polypeptide(L)'
;MLWLFLGFVVILSGVVAYAADVIARKVGRRHLRMFGLRPKDTALVVAVLSGMGISLASLAAFGVINRDAIATIQRASQLRPELERLQTEIGAVGAELERTERDLADVQQERDAAQREARALETEYAQARSELSAAQADLNEARAASAGLETRAAELEGRVANLRERRDELERLAQQAREQLGQSEEALSSSRARADTLDAEVAALDRQLKTLEGQAQQARTQADAAAGRAAEAETRAQGAERRTQELQVQAQAAAQRAQTLQGQVGELEAARQELNEQREQAVTERDQALATRDQAAAERDRAAAGRDVALAAQAQAEQERRSTEAERNALGRERNQLQTQRDDLQTERDSLRAERDTLTADRNRLQTERDQAAQELEAVRGDVDRLRALQRDLLDQQTDLVAANAELTSDLVSTRTSLGQLQDEFSSTRTELSASRNSELAFTKNELVYSGVVGSPAELDSFLTSASQAALARGGRAAELSGTSRAGLESSVGAFSAGSFVQCRADANVPEGFEVGLSCDARPNQVLYTAGTTVAAGTVTLSADASDLQVQVERIAAQARDQLLSRGLTDSTLIGSSLSVSEMVELLAELVTLSETGPQARVTVQLKARSDIRLDSPVSLRAEVVRLP
;
A
#
# COMPACT_ATOMS: atom_id res chain seq x y z
N MET A 1 66.52 17.82 66.57
CA MET A 1 66.17 19.14 67.16
C MET A 1 65.73 19.06 68.61
N LEU A 2 64.86 18.11 69.00
CA LEU A 2 64.31 18.02 70.36
C LEU A 2 65.38 17.93 71.48
N TRP A 3 66.45 17.17 71.25
CA TRP A 3 67.55 17.01 72.22
C TRP A 3 68.40 18.28 72.41
N LEU A 4 68.62 19.07 71.34
CA LEU A 4 69.32 20.36 71.42
C LEU A 4 68.49 21.40 72.18
N PHE A 5 67.17 21.38 71.96
CA PHE A 5 66.24 22.23 72.68
C PHE A 5 66.21 21.89 74.19
N LEU A 6 66.22 20.60 74.55
CA LEU A 6 66.29 20.15 75.94
C LEU A 6 67.58 20.62 76.63
N GLY A 7 68.72 20.49 75.96
CA GLY A 7 70.01 20.98 76.49
C GLY A 7 70.02 22.49 76.72
N PHE A 8 69.49 23.27 75.78
CA PHE A 8 69.37 24.72 75.90
C PHE A 8 68.45 25.13 77.07
N VAL A 9 67.31 24.46 77.24
CA VAL A 9 66.37 24.73 78.34
C VAL A 9 67.00 24.44 79.71
N VAL A 10 67.76 23.36 79.85
CA VAL A 10 68.48 23.03 81.10
C VAL A 10 69.55 24.07 81.42
N ILE A 11 70.32 24.51 80.42
CA ILE A 11 71.34 25.56 80.60
C ILE A 11 70.69 26.89 80.98
N LEU A 12 69.63 27.28 80.27
CA LEU A 12 68.91 28.54 80.53
C LEU A 12 68.26 28.56 81.92
N SER A 13 67.65 27.45 82.33
CA SER A 13 67.06 27.32 83.68
C SER A 13 68.12 27.34 84.79
N GLY A 14 69.32 26.79 84.55
CA GLY A 14 70.46 26.94 85.45
C GLY A 14 70.93 28.39 85.61
N VAL A 15 71.03 29.15 84.50
CA VAL A 15 71.42 30.58 84.52
C VAL A 15 70.37 31.43 85.25
N VAL A 16 69.08 31.15 85.02
CA VAL A 16 67.97 31.84 85.68
C VAL A 16 67.93 31.56 87.18
N ALA A 17 68.11 30.30 87.59
CA ALA A 17 68.18 29.93 88.99
C ALA A 17 69.35 30.62 89.71
N TYR A 18 70.51 30.70 89.04
CA TYR A 18 71.67 31.42 89.56
C TYR A 18 71.40 32.93 89.72
N ALA A 19 70.76 33.57 88.73
CA ALA A 19 70.40 34.98 88.80
C ALA A 19 69.43 35.28 89.96
N ALA A 20 68.44 34.41 90.18
CA ALA A 20 67.51 34.52 91.31
C ALA A 20 68.21 34.42 92.67
N ASP A 21 69.16 33.49 92.83
CA ASP A 21 69.94 33.33 94.07
C ASP A 21 70.92 34.49 94.32
N VAL A 22 71.51 35.06 93.26
CA VAL A 22 72.38 36.25 93.37
C VAL A 22 71.58 37.49 93.82
N ILE A 23 70.37 37.69 93.30
CA ILE A 23 69.49 38.79 93.72
C ILE A 23 69.09 38.60 95.20
N ALA A 24 68.75 37.38 95.60
CA ALA A 24 68.41 37.04 96.98
C ALA A 24 69.57 37.32 97.97
N ARG A 25 70.80 36.90 97.64
CA ARG A 25 72.00 37.17 98.47
C ARG A 25 72.35 38.65 98.59
N LYS A 26 72.08 39.44 97.54
CA LYS A 26 72.36 40.88 97.53
C LYS A 26 71.36 41.66 98.41
N VAL A 27 70.11 41.20 98.47
CA VAL A 27 69.09 41.73 99.40
C VAL A 27 69.41 41.36 100.85
N GLY A 28 69.85 40.12 101.11
CA GLY A 28 70.21 39.65 102.46
C GLY A 28 71.35 40.43 103.13
N ARG A 29 72.30 40.97 102.35
CA ARG A 29 73.43 41.78 102.86
C ARG A 29 73.11 43.25 103.16
N ARG A 30 71.97 43.77 102.69
CA ARG A 30 71.55 45.17 102.93
C ARG A 30 70.67 45.37 104.17
N HIS A 31 70.46 44.32 104.98
CA HIS A 31 69.59 44.35 106.17
C HIS A 31 68.20 44.99 105.91
N LEU A 32 67.65 44.74 104.74
CA LEU A 32 66.33 45.23 104.36
C LEU A 32 65.27 44.44 105.12
N ARG A 33 64.47 45.14 105.92
CA ARG A 33 63.30 44.59 106.61
C ARG A 33 62.08 44.86 105.75
N MET A 34 61.59 43.84 105.05
CA MET A 34 60.27 43.89 104.40
C MET A 34 59.27 43.21 105.33
N PHE A 35 58.22 43.92 105.75
CA PHE A 35 57.15 43.39 106.60
C PHE A 35 57.60 42.80 107.95
N GLY A 36 58.56 43.43 108.64
CA GLY A 36 58.91 43.07 110.04
C GLY A 36 59.65 41.73 110.24
N LEU A 37 60.00 41.03 109.16
CA LEU A 37 60.68 39.73 109.19
C LEU A 37 62.20 39.86 109.46
N ARG A 38 62.82 38.81 110.02
CA ARG A 38 64.27 38.75 110.22
C ARG A 38 64.97 38.84 108.84
N PRO A 39 66.11 39.53 108.71
CA PRO A 39 66.77 39.76 107.41
C PRO A 39 67.07 38.50 106.57
N LYS A 40 67.13 37.31 107.20
CA LYS A 40 67.29 36.03 106.50
C LYS A 40 66.02 35.58 105.76
N ASP A 41 64.84 35.86 106.31
CA ASP A 41 63.56 35.38 105.76
C ASP A 41 63.07 36.24 104.59
N THR A 42 63.34 37.55 104.62
CA THR A 42 63.03 38.46 103.50
C THR A 42 63.77 38.08 102.21
N ALA A 43 65.02 37.60 102.32
CA ALA A 43 65.80 37.17 101.17
C ALA A 43 65.18 35.95 100.46
N LEU A 44 64.59 35.02 101.23
CA LEU A 44 63.95 33.81 100.69
C LEU A 44 62.71 34.17 99.86
N VAL A 45 61.87 35.08 100.35
CA VAL A 45 60.64 35.49 99.65
C VAL A 45 60.95 36.16 98.32
N VAL A 46 61.96 37.05 98.29
CA VAL A 46 62.40 37.71 97.05
C VAL A 46 62.98 36.70 96.06
N ALA A 47 63.67 35.66 96.53
CA ALA A 47 64.19 34.59 95.66
C ALA A 47 63.07 33.84 94.95
N VAL A 48 62.03 33.43 95.69
CA VAL A 48 60.88 32.68 95.15
C VAL A 48 60.09 33.54 94.16
N LEU A 49 59.80 34.80 94.52
CA LEU A 49 59.08 35.71 93.64
C LEU A 49 59.86 36.05 92.36
N SER A 50 61.18 36.21 92.46
CA SER A 50 62.03 36.41 91.29
C SER A 50 62.07 35.15 90.41
N GLY A 51 62.14 33.97 91.02
CA GLY A 51 62.03 32.69 90.31
C GLY A 51 60.73 32.56 89.52
N MET A 52 59.58 32.79 90.17
CA MET A 52 58.27 32.78 89.50
C MET A 52 58.16 33.85 88.41
N GLY A 53 58.65 35.06 88.68
CA GLY A 53 58.64 36.15 87.71
C GLY A 53 59.42 35.81 86.43
N ILE A 54 60.59 35.17 86.57
CA ILE A 54 61.40 34.80 85.40
C ILE A 54 60.77 33.61 84.65
N SER A 55 60.19 32.62 85.34
CA SER A 55 59.47 31.53 84.67
C SER A 55 58.30 32.04 83.83
N LEU A 56 57.52 32.99 84.36
CA LEU A 56 56.36 33.56 83.68
C LEU A 56 56.78 34.42 82.47
N ALA A 57 57.83 35.21 82.61
CA ALA A 57 58.43 35.97 81.51
C ALA A 57 59.03 35.06 80.41
N SER A 58 59.66 33.94 80.80
CA SER A 58 60.24 32.98 79.86
C SER A 58 59.17 32.28 79.03
N LEU A 59 58.04 31.91 79.65
CA LEU A 59 56.91 31.31 78.95
C LEU A 59 56.27 32.29 77.94
N ALA A 60 56.10 33.55 78.36
CA ALA A 60 55.57 34.60 77.51
C ALA A 60 56.51 34.88 76.32
N ALA A 61 57.82 34.97 76.55
CA ALA A 61 58.82 35.14 75.49
C ALA A 61 58.83 33.96 74.50
N PHE A 62 58.73 32.72 75.01
CA PHE A 62 58.63 31.53 74.16
C PHE A 62 57.39 31.56 73.26
N GLY A 63 56.23 31.98 73.80
CA GLY A 63 54.99 32.14 73.04
C GLY A 63 55.05 33.24 71.98
N VAL A 64 55.81 34.32 72.21
CA VAL A 64 56.02 35.40 71.22
C VAL A 64 56.98 34.99 70.12
N ILE A 65 58.09 34.32 70.47
CA ILE A 65 59.12 33.90 69.52
C ILE A 65 58.59 32.78 68.60
N ASN A 66 57.73 31.90 69.12
CA ASN A 66 57.21 30.75 68.38
C ASN A 66 55.76 30.91 67.94
N ARG A 67 55.33 32.14 67.62
CA ARG A 67 53.96 32.41 67.14
C ARG A 67 53.60 31.61 65.89
N ASP A 68 54.54 31.45 64.96
CA ASP A 68 54.31 30.73 63.70
C ASP A 68 54.19 29.21 63.89
N ALA A 69 54.98 28.63 64.80
CA ALA A 69 54.88 27.21 65.12
C ALA A 69 53.54 26.89 65.82
N ILE A 70 53.09 27.77 66.72
CA ILE A 70 51.78 27.64 67.40
C ILE A 70 50.63 27.80 66.39
N ALA A 71 50.72 28.77 65.46
CA ALA A 71 49.73 28.96 64.41
C ALA A 71 49.66 27.77 63.43
N THR A 72 50.80 27.11 63.16
CA THR A 72 50.86 25.92 62.28
C THR A 72 50.24 24.70 62.95
N ILE A 73 50.42 24.53 64.26
CA ILE A 73 49.73 23.47 65.03
C ILE A 73 48.21 23.69 65.02
N GLN A 74 47.75 24.95 65.08
CA GLN A 74 46.33 25.28 64.96
C GLN A 74 45.79 24.98 63.54
N ARG A 75 46.53 25.30 62.47
CA ARG A 75 46.13 24.96 61.08
C ARG A 75 46.16 23.46 60.80
N ALA A 76 47.15 22.73 61.31
CA ALA A 76 47.22 21.27 61.19
C ALA A 76 46.06 20.56 61.90
N SER A 77 45.50 21.15 62.95
CA SER A 77 44.30 20.65 63.62
C SER A 77 43.01 20.82 62.79
N GLN A 78 42.99 21.76 61.84
CA GLN A 78 41.85 22.00 60.94
C GLN A 78 41.90 21.15 59.66
N LEU A 79 43.10 20.79 59.20
CA LEU A 79 43.28 19.97 57.99
C LEU A 79 42.93 18.48 58.16
N ARG A 80 43.11 17.92 59.36
CA ARG A 80 42.73 16.52 59.65
C ARG A 80 41.22 16.24 59.50
N PRO A 81 40.32 17.03 60.12
CA PRO A 81 38.88 16.82 59.94
C PRO A 81 38.43 17.12 58.51
N GLU A 82 39.09 18.01 57.77
CA GLU A 82 38.80 18.23 56.35
C GLU A 82 39.17 17.02 55.48
N LEU A 83 40.33 16.38 55.71
CA LEU A 83 40.71 15.17 55.00
C LEU A 83 39.80 13.98 55.33
N GLU A 84 39.42 13.82 56.61
CA GLU A 84 38.46 12.79 57.02
C GLU A 84 37.07 13.04 56.42
N ARG A 85 36.63 14.31 56.37
CA ARG A 85 35.38 14.70 55.71
C ARG A 85 35.41 14.44 54.21
N LEU A 86 36.48 14.83 53.51
CA LEU A 86 36.65 14.60 52.07
C LEU A 86 36.76 13.12 51.74
N GLN A 87 37.45 12.31 52.55
CA GLN A 87 37.49 10.85 52.37
C GLN A 87 36.11 10.22 52.59
N THR A 88 35.36 10.70 53.58
CA THR A 88 33.97 10.26 53.83
C THR A 88 33.06 10.66 52.67
N GLU A 89 33.24 11.86 52.10
CA GLU A 89 32.48 12.37 50.96
C GLU A 89 32.79 11.59 49.68
N ILE A 90 34.06 11.27 49.39
CA ILE A 90 34.45 10.39 48.28
C ILE A 90 33.88 8.99 48.47
N GLY A 91 33.88 8.45 49.69
CA GLY A 91 33.26 7.16 50.00
C GLY A 91 31.75 7.17 49.82
N ALA A 92 31.09 8.27 50.22
CA ALA A 92 29.64 8.45 50.04
C ALA A 92 29.26 8.58 48.56
N VAL A 93 30.00 9.40 47.79
CA VAL A 93 29.81 9.56 46.35
C VAL A 93 30.12 8.26 45.60
N GLY A 94 31.14 7.50 46.01
CA GLY A 94 31.42 6.18 45.45
C GLY A 94 30.30 5.18 45.71
N ALA A 95 29.75 5.15 46.94
CA ALA A 95 28.61 4.30 47.27
C ALA A 95 27.32 4.73 46.54
N GLU A 96 27.14 6.04 46.29
CA GLU A 96 26.05 6.58 45.49
C GLU A 96 26.20 6.20 44.02
N LEU A 97 27.39 6.31 43.44
CA LEU A 97 27.67 5.89 42.07
C LEU A 97 27.37 4.40 41.88
N GLU A 98 27.85 3.53 42.77
CA GLU A 98 27.54 2.10 42.71
C GLU A 98 26.04 1.80 42.85
N ARG A 99 25.29 2.58 43.64
CA ARG A 99 23.83 2.44 43.71
C ARG A 99 23.19 2.86 42.40
N THR A 100 23.57 4.00 41.85
CA THR A 100 23.03 4.47 40.56
C THR A 100 23.38 3.54 39.40
N GLU A 101 24.55 2.90 39.42
CA GLU A 101 24.93 1.89 38.43
C GLU A 101 24.09 0.62 38.56
N ARG A 102 23.80 0.16 39.79
CA ARG A 102 22.87 -0.97 40.03
C ARG A 102 21.44 -0.62 39.61
N ASP A 103 20.95 0.55 40.00
CA ASP A 103 19.60 1.01 39.65
C ASP A 103 19.47 1.14 38.12
N LEU A 104 20.50 1.64 37.43
CA LEU A 104 20.54 1.71 35.97
C LEU A 104 20.54 0.32 35.33
N ALA A 105 21.29 -0.64 35.89
CA ALA A 105 21.30 -2.02 35.41
C ALA A 105 19.94 -2.69 35.59
N ASP A 106 19.29 -2.49 36.74
CA ASP A 106 17.96 -3.04 37.03
C ASP A 106 16.90 -2.43 36.07
N VAL A 107 16.91 -1.11 35.88
CA VAL A 107 16.02 -0.43 34.93
C VAL A 107 16.28 -0.88 33.48
N GLN A 108 17.54 -1.11 33.10
CA GLN A 108 17.87 -1.66 31.78
C GLN A 108 17.34 -3.09 31.61
N GLN A 109 17.46 -3.92 32.65
CA GLN A 109 16.92 -5.28 32.63
C GLN A 109 15.39 -5.29 32.54
N GLU A 110 14.71 -4.41 33.29
CA GLU A 110 13.26 -4.24 33.21
C GLU A 110 12.81 -3.76 31.82
N ARG A 111 13.51 -2.77 31.25
CA ARG A 111 13.24 -2.29 29.89
C ARG A 111 13.42 -3.41 28.87
N ASP A 112 14.49 -4.18 28.97
CA ASP A 112 14.78 -5.26 28.03
C ASP A 112 13.76 -6.41 28.17
N ALA A 113 13.28 -6.68 29.39
CA ALA A 113 12.18 -7.61 29.63
C ALA A 113 10.86 -7.10 29.01
N ALA A 114 10.51 -5.84 29.25
CA ALA A 114 9.33 -5.20 28.68
C ALA A 114 9.39 -5.16 27.14
N GLN A 115 10.56 -4.94 26.55
CA GLN A 115 10.74 -4.99 25.09
C GLN A 115 10.57 -6.40 24.53
N ARG A 116 11.04 -7.45 25.24
CA ARG A 116 10.79 -8.84 24.83
C ARG A 116 9.31 -9.18 24.91
N GLU A 117 8.64 -8.74 25.96
CA GLU A 117 7.19 -8.94 26.13
C GLU A 117 6.38 -8.21 25.06
N ALA A 118 6.73 -6.95 24.76
CA ALA A 118 6.11 -6.18 23.68
C ALA A 118 6.28 -6.87 22.31
N ARG A 119 7.47 -7.37 21.99
CA ARG A 119 7.71 -8.13 20.74
C ARG A 119 6.92 -9.45 20.69
N ALA A 120 6.79 -10.13 21.82
CA ALA A 120 6.00 -11.35 21.92
C ALA A 120 4.50 -11.05 21.68
N LEU A 121 3.98 -10.00 22.32
CA LEU A 121 2.61 -9.50 22.13
C LEU A 121 2.34 -9.04 20.70
N GLU A 122 3.28 -8.36 20.05
CA GLU A 122 3.16 -7.98 18.64
C GLU A 122 3.05 -9.21 17.72
N THR A 123 3.84 -10.25 18.01
CA THR A 123 3.80 -11.51 17.26
C THR A 123 2.48 -12.24 17.48
N GLU A 124 2.00 -12.32 18.73
CA GLU A 124 0.70 -12.92 19.08
C GLU A 124 -0.46 -12.16 18.44
N TYR A 125 -0.42 -10.82 18.45
CA TYR A 125 -1.42 -9.99 17.79
C TYR A 125 -1.43 -10.18 16.26
N ALA A 126 -0.25 -10.30 15.64
CA ALA A 126 -0.14 -10.59 14.22
C ALA A 126 -0.71 -11.98 13.87
N GLN A 127 -0.45 -12.99 14.72
CA GLN A 127 -1.03 -14.33 14.58
C GLN A 127 -2.55 -14.31 14.74
N ALA A 128 -3.06 -13.71 15.81
CA ALA A 128 -4.50 -13.59 16.06
C ALA A 128 -5.23 -12.85 14.93
N ARG A 129 -4.60 -11.81 14.36
CA ARG A 129 -5.15 -11.10 13.19
C ARG A 129 -5.15 -11.97 11.93
N SER A 130 -4.11 -12.76 11.72
CA SER A 130 -4.05 -13.73 10.62
C SER A 130 -5.14 -14.78 10.75
N GLU A 131 -5.30 -15.38 11.94
CA GLU A 131 -6.33 -16.36 12.26
C GLU A 131 -7.74 -15.78 12.09
N LEU A 132 -7.98 -14.53 12.53
CA LEU A 132 -9.25 -13.86 12.32
C LEU A 132 -9.55 -13.70 10.81
N SER A 133 -8.54 -13.33 10.00
CA SER A 133 -8.73 -13.19 8.56
C SER A 133 -9.04 -14.54 7.89
N ALA A 134 -8.38 -15.62 8.33
CA ALA A 134 -8.62 -16.97 7.86
C ALA A 134 -10.04 -17.44 8.25
N ALA A 135 -10.44 -17.25 9.51
CA ALA A 135 -11.79 -17.57 9.97
C ALA A 135 -12.88 -16.77 9.25
N GLN A 136 -12.60 -15.51 8.87
CA GLN A 136 -13.51 -14.70 8.06
C GLN A 136 -13.61 -15.22 6.62
N ALA A 137 -12.50 -15.66 6.02
CA ALA A 137 -12.49 -16.29 4.71
C ALA A 137 -13.30 -17.59 4.73
N ASP A 138 -13.05 -18.46 5.71
CA ASP A 138 -13.78 -19.72 5.90
C ASP A 138 -15.27 -19.49 6.11
N LEU A 139 -15.65 -18.46 6.89
CA LEU A 139 -17.06 -18.10 7.11
C LEU A 139 -17.73 -17.64 5.80
N ASN A 140 -17.03 -16.87 4.98
CA ASN A 140 -17.55 -16.40 3.70
C ASN A 140 -17.67 -17.57 2.71
N GLU A 141 -16.71 -18.48 2.70
CA GLU A 141 -16.77 -19.71 1.90
C GLU A 141 -17.94 -20.61 2.34
N ALA A 142 -18.12 -20.82 3.64
CA ALA A 142 -19.23 -21.59 4.19
C ALA A 142 -20.59 -20.94 3.85
N ARG A 143 -20.70 -19.61 3.89
CA ARG A 143 -21.89 -18.88 3.46
C ARG A 143 -22.17 -19.05 1.97
N ALA A 144 -21.14 -18.96 1.13
CA ALA A 144 -21.26 -19.19 -0.31
C ALA A 144 -21.69 -20.65 -0.61
N ALA A 145 -21.13 -21.62 0.11
CA ALA A 145 -21.51 -23.02 0.02
C ALA A 145 -22.97 -23.25 0.44
N SER A 146 -23.42 -22.62 1.53
CA SER A 146 -24.83 -22.68 1.97
C SER A 146 -25.78 -22.09 0.93
N ALA A 147 -25.47 -20.92 0.37
CA ALA A 147 -26.27 -20.30 -0.69
C ALA A 147 -26.32 -21.19 -1.96
N GLY A 148 -25.19 -21.84 -2.29
CA GLY A 148 -25.12 -22.82 -3.38
C GLY A 148 -26.00 -24.06 -3.10
N LEU A 149 -26.04 -24.55 -1.86
CA LEU A 149 -26.92 -25.66 -1.46
C LEU A 149 -28.39 -25.27 -1.49
N GLU A 150 -28.76 -24.08 -1.04
CA GLU A 150 -30.13 -23.54 -1.11
C GLU A 150 -30.61 -23.44 -2.55
N THR A 151 -29.76 -22.95 -3.45
CA THR A 151 -30.06 -22.88 -4.89
C THR A 151 -30.31 -24.27 -5.48
N ARG A 152 -29.46 -25.25 -5.15
CA ARG A 152 -29.65 -26.65 -5.58
C ARG A 152 -30.90 -27.28 -5.00
N ALA A 153 -31.25 -26.96 -3.75
CA ALA A 153 -32.47 -27.43 -3.11
C ALA A 153 -33.71 -26.88 -3.85
N ALA A 154 -33.73 -25.58 -4.15
CA ALA A 154 -34.80 -24.96 -4.92
C ALA A 154 -34.92 -25.54 -6.35
N GLU A 155 -33.79 -25.82 -7.01
CA GLU A 155 -33.78 -26.49 -8.32
C GLU A 155 -34.37 -27.91 -8.24
N LEU A 156 -33.97 -28.68 -7.22
CA LEU A 156 -34.50 -30.02 -6.99
C LEU A 156 -36.00 -30.00 -6.68
N GLU A 157 -36.47 -29.06 -5.87
CA GLU A 157 -37.89 -28.85 -5.60
C GLU A 157 -38.66 -28.52 -6.88
N GLY A 158 -38.12 -27.64 -7.73
CA GLY A 158 -38.67 -27.34 -9.05
C GLY A 158 -38.76 -28.59 -9.94
N ARG A 159 -37.72 -29.42 -9.96
CA ARG A 159 -37.73 -30.70 -10.70
C ARG A 159 -38.77 -31.67 -10.16
N VAL A 160 -38.92 -31.79 -8.84
CA VAL A 160 -39.95 -32.64 -8.23
C VAL A 160 -41.35 -32.14 -8.56
N ALA A 161 -41.58 -30.81 -8.56
CA ALA A 161 -42.86 -30.22 -8.96
C ALA A 161 -43.18 -30.54 -10.43
N ASN A 162 -42.22 -30.37 -11.35
CA ASN A 162 -42.41 -30.71 -12.75
C ASN A 162 -42.67 -32.20 -12.98
N LEU A 163 -41.98 -33.08 -12.25
CA LEU A 163 -42.21 -34.52 -12.33
C LEU A 163 -43.59 -34.92 -11.80
N ARG A 164 -44.09 -34.25 -10.76
CA ARG A 164 -45.46 -34.46 -10.26
C ARG A 164 -46.50 -34.03 -11.29
N GLU A 165 -46.34 -32.86 -11.90
CA GLU A 165 -47.22 -32.39 -12.97
C GLU A 165 -47.26 -33.36 -14.15
N ARG A 166 -46.10 -33.84 -14.61
CA ARG A 166 -45.99 -34.87 -15.66
C ARG A 166 -46.67 -36.17 -15.29
N ARG A 167 -46.53 -36.63 -14.04
CA ARG A 167 -47.23 -37.82 -13.56
C ARG A 167 -48.74 -37.63 -13.62
N ASP A 168 -49.24 -36.50 -13.13
CA ASP A 168 -50.68 -36.21 -13.09
C ASP A 168 -51.25 -36.09 -14.52
N GLU A 169 -50.49 -35.51 -15.45
CA GLU A 169 -50.84 -35.49 -16.87
C GLU A 169 -50.89 -36.90 -17.48
N LEU A 170 -49.89 -37.75 -17.20
CA LEU A 170 -49.86 -39.13 -17.66
C LEU A 170 -51.02 -39.95 -17.07
N GLU A 171 -51.38 -39.73 -15.81
CA GLU A 171 -52.55 -40.38 -15.20
C GLU A 171 -53.85 -39.96 -15.88
N ARG A 172 -54.01 -38.66 -16.19
CA ARG A 172 -55.15 -38.15 -16.95
C ARG A 172 -55.22 -38.75 -18.36
N LEU A 173 -54.08 -38.81 -19.07
CA LEU A 173 -54.00 -39.44 -20.39
C LEU A 173 -54.33 -40.94 -20.32
N ALA A 174 -53.85 -41.64 -19.30
CA ALA A 174 -54.17 -43.05 -19.09
C ALA A 174 -55.66 -43.28 -18.81
N GLN A 175 -56.31 -42.39 -18.05
CA GLN A 175 -57.76 -42.42 -17.86
C GLN A 175 -58.52 -42.19 -19.16
N GLN A 176 -58.15 -41.17 -19.94
CA GLN A 176 -58.75 -40.89 -21.25
C GLN A 176 -58.59 -42.06 -22.22
N ALA A 177 -57.42 -42.69 -22.26
CA ALA A 177 -57.19 -43.87 -23.08
C ALA A 177 -58.05 -45.07 -22.66
N ARG A 178 -58.27 -45.27 -21.35
CA ARG A 178 -59.17 -46.32 -20.85
C ARG A 178 -60.63 -46.05 -21.21
N GLU A 179 -61.08 -44.81 -21.15
CA GLU A 179 -62.44 -44.42 -21.57
C GLU A 179 -62.63 -44.64 -23.08
N GLN A 180 -61.67 -44.22 -23.90
CA GLN A 180 -61.70 -44.46 -25.35
C GLN A 180 -61.70 -45.96 -25.69
N LEU A 181 -60.90 -46.76 -24.96
CA LEU A 181 -60.90 -48.21 -25.12
C LEU A 181 -62.29 -48.78 -24.80
N GLY A 182 -62.90 -48.39 -23.67
CA GLY A 182 -64.24 -48.81 -23.30
C GLY A 182 -65.29 -48.44 -24.36
N GLN A 183 -65.24 -47.23 -24.91
CA GLN A 183 -66.11 -46.81 -26.01
C GLN A 183 -65.90 -47.66 -27.27
N SER A 184 -64.65 -47.99 -27.60
CA SER A 184 -64.34 -48.83 -28.77
C SER A 184 -64.81 -50.27 -28.59
N GLU A 185 -64.71 -50.82 -27.38
CA GLU A 185 -65.20 -52.15 -27.03
C GLU A 185 -66.73 -52.22 -27.10
N GLU A 186 -67.41 -51.19 -26.60
CA GLU A 186 -68.87 -51.08 -26.67
C GLU A 186 -69.36 -50.92 -28.12
N ALA A 187 -68.67 -50.10 -28.93
CA ALA A 187 -68.95 -49.96 -30.35
C ALA A 187 -68.76 -51.29 -31.11
N LEU A 188 -67.69 -52.03 -30.79
CA LEU A 188 -67.44 -53.35 -31.37
C LEU A 188 -68.52 -54.37 -30.97
N SER A 189 -68.93 -54.35 -29.70
CA SER A 189 -70.04 -55.17 -29.20
C SER A 189 -71.35 -54.86 -29.94
N SER A 190 -71.68 -53.57 -30.09
CA SER A 190 -72.84 -53.13 -30.87
C SER A 190 -72.77 -53.58 -32.34
N SER A 191 -71.60 -53.47 -32.96
CA SER A 191 -71.39 -53.93 -34.34
C SER A 191 -71.56 -55.44 -34.48
N ARG A 192 -71.07 -56.23 -33.52
CA ARG A 192 -71.25 -57.70 -33.51
C ARG A 192 -72.72 -58.07 -33.36
N ALA A 193 -73.46 -57.44 -32.44
CA ALA A 193 -74.89 -57.66 -32.28
C ALA A 193 -75.69 -57.31 -33.56
N ARG A 194 -75.28 -56.25 -34.28
CA ARG A 194 -75.87 -55.90 -35.59
C ARG A 194 -75.57 -56.97 -36.65
N ALA A 195 -74.35 -57.51 -36.68
CA ALA A 195 -74.00 -58.60 -37.58
C ALA A 195 -74.84 -59.85 -37.32
N ASP A 196 -75.00 -60.25 -36.05
CA ASP A 196 -75.85 -61.38 -35.67
C ASP A 196 -77.33 -61.16 -36.08
N THR A 197 -77.82 -59.93 -35.93
CA THR A 197 -79.18 -59.55 -36.34
C THR A 197 -79.34 -59.64 -37.86
N LEU A 198 -78.38 -59.13 -38.62
CA LEU A 198 -78.36 -59.22 -40.08
C LEU A 198 -78.30 -60.67 -40.55
N ASP A 199 -77.49 -61.52 -39.93
CA ASP A 199 -77.42 -62.95 -40.26
C ASP A 199 -78.77 -63.65 -40.00
N ALA A 200 -79.46 -63.30 -38.91
CA ALA A 200 -80.80 -63.80 -38.63
C ALA A 200 -81.84 -63.34 -39.66
N GLU A 201 -81.78 -62.08 -40.12
CA GLU A 201 -82.63 -61.55 -41.19
C GLU A 201 -82.37 -62.26 -42.52
N VAL A 202 -81.11 -62.47 -42.89
CA VAL A 202 -80.73 -63.21 -44.11
C VAL A 202 -81.27 -64.64 -44.06
N ALA A 203 -81.17 -65.32 -42.91
CA ALA A 203 -81.74 -66.66 -42.73
C ALA A 203 -83.28 -66.67 -42.74
N ALA A 204 -83.94 -65.59 -42.35
CA ALA A 204 -85.39 -65.44 -42.46
C ALA A 204 -85.83 -65.20 -43.92
N LEU A 205 -85.11 -64.34 -44.65
CA LEU A 205 -85.31 -64.10 -46.08
C LEU A 205 -85.12 -65.37 -46.91
N ASP A 206 -84.10 -66.17 -46.63
CA ASP A 206 -83.89 -67.47 -47.31
C ASP A 206 -85.08 -68.43 -47.12
N ARG A 207 -85.64 -68.48 -45.90
CA ARG A 207 -86.85 -69.27 -45.61
C ARG A 207 -88.08 -68.74 -46.35
N GLN A 208 -88.23 -67.42 -46.44
CA GLN A 208 -89.31 -66.81 -47.22
C GLN A 208 -89.18 -67.12 -48.71
N LEU A 209 -87.97 -67.02 -49.27
CA LEU A 209 -87.69 -67.37 -50.67
C LEU A 209 -88.07 -68.83 -50.95
N LYS A 210 -87.62 -69.79 -50.12
CA LYS A 210 -88.00 -71.21 -50.25
C LYS A 210 -89.51 -71.42 -50.19
N THR A 211 -90.20 -70.68 -49.33
CA THR A 211 -91.67 -70.76 -49.22
C THR A 211 -92.35 -70.23 -50.48
N LEU A 212 -91.89 -69.08 -50.99
CA LEU A 212 -92.40 -68.47 -52.23
C LEU A 212 -92.14 -69.36 -53.45
N GLU A 213 -90.96 -69.97 -53.55
CA GLU A 213 -90.65 -70.95 -54.59
C GLU A 213 -91.59 -72.16 -54.54
N GLY A 214 -91.85 -72.69 -53.33
CA GLY A 214 -92.82 -73.75 -53.12
C GLY A 214 -94.24 -73.36 -53.55
N GLN A 215 -94.69 -72.14 -53.20
CA GLN A 215 -95.98 -71.60 -53.63
C GLN A 215 -96.07 -71.42 -55.15
N ALA A 216 -95.01 -70.90 -55.79
CA ALA A 216 -94.95 -70.74 -57.24
C ALA A 216 -95.04 -72.10 -57.96
N GLN A 217 -94.35 -73.12 -57.45
CA GLN A 217 -94.41 -74.47 -58.01
C GLN A 217 -95.81 -75.10 -57.86
N GLN A 218 -96.46 -74.88 -56.71
CA GLN A 218 -97.82 -75.34 -56.46
C GLN A 218 -98.84 -74.63 -57.36
N ALA A 219 -98.73 -73.31 -57.51
CA ALA A 219 -99.57 -72.52 -58.41
C ALA A 219 -99.42 -72.98 -59.87
N ARG A 220 -98.19 -73.31 -60.29
CA ARG A 220 -97.93 -73.87 -61.62
C ARG A 220 -98.60 -75.22 -61.83
N THR A 221 -98.52 -76.11 -60.85
CA THR A 221 -99.19 -77.42 -60.90
C THR A 221 -100.72 -77.27 -60.94
N GLN A 222 -101.28 -76.31 -60.21
CA GLN A 222 -102.71 -76.01 -60.25
C GLN A 222 -103.15 -75.45 -61.62
N ALA A 223 -102.34 -74.58 -62.23
CA ALA A 223 -102.58 -74.05 -63.57
C ALA A 223 -102.58 -75.16 -64.62
N ASP A 224 -101.60 -76.08 -64.58
CA ASP A 224 -101.53 -77.24 -65.48
C ASP A 224 -102.76 -78.16 -65.33
N ALA A 225 -103.20 -78.41 -64.08
CA ALA A 225 -104.41 -79.19 -63.81
C ALA A 225 -105.71 -78.49 -64.26
N ALA A 226 -105.78 -77.16 -64.19
CA ALA A 226 -106.90 -76.38 -64.71
C ALA A 226 -106.95 -76.44 -66.25
N ALA A 227 -105.80 -76.38 -66.92
CA ALA A 227 -105.70 -76.53 -68.36
C ALA A 227 -106.17 -77.92 -68.82
N GLY A 228 -105.81 -78.99 -68.11
CA GLY A 228 -106.31 -80.34 -68.38
C GLY A 228 -107.84 -80.46 -68.26
N ARG A 229 -108.43 -79.88 -67.22
CA ARG A 229 -109.90 -79.85 -67.04
C ARG A 229 -110.63 -79.06 -68.14
N ALA A 230 -110.03 -77.97 -68.63
CA ALA A 230 -110.59 -77.20 -69.73
C ALA A 230 -110.66 -78.02 -71.04
N ALA A 231 -109.60 -78.76 -71.37
CA ALA A 231 -109.56 -79.63 -72.55
C ALA A 231 -110.60 -80.77 -72.51
N GLU A 232 -110.86 -81.34 -71.33
CA GLU A 232 -111.92 -82.34 -71.17
C GLU A 232 -113.34 -81.75 -71.35
N ALA A 233 -113.58 -80.54 -70.85
CA ALA A 233 -114.87 -79.86 -70.99
C ALA A 233 -115.18 -79.54 -72.45
N GLU A 234 -114.17 -79.14 -73.22
CA GLU A 234 -114.28 -78.86 -74.66
C GLU A 234 -114.64 -80.13 -75.45
N THR A 235 -114.07 -81.28 -75.08
CA THR A 235 -114.40 -82.59 -75.68
C THR A 235 -115.85 -82.99 -75.41
N ARG A 236 -116.39 -82.68 -74.20
CA ARG A 236 -117.80 -82.95 -73.85
C ARG A 236 -118.77 -82.03 -74.60
N ALA A 237 -118.40 -80.77 -74.82
CA ALA A 237 -119.20 -79.82 -75.59
C ALA A 237 -119.41 -80.30 -77.04
N GLN A 238 -118.36 -80.78 -77.70
CA GLN A 238 -118.45 -81.35 -79.06
C GLN A 238 -119.35 -82.60 -79.14
N GLY A 239 -119.43 -83.38 -78.06
CA GLY A 239 -120.34 -84.53 -77.97
C GLY A 239 -121.82 -84.14 -77.79
N ALA A 240 -122.08 -83.02 -77.12
CA ALA A 240 -123.44 -82.52 -76.90
C ALA A 240 -124.07 -81.96 -78.19
N GLU A 241 -123.28 -81.32 -79.05
CA GLU A 241 -123.72 -80.75 -80.33
C GLU A 241 -124.21 -81.82 -81.33
N ARG A 242 -123.59 -83.01 -81.35
CA ARG A 242 -124.03 -84.13 -82.21
C ARG A 242 -125.44 -84.63 -81.85
N ARG A 243 -125.80 -84.61 -80.56
CA ARG A 243 -127.13 -85.01 -80.09
C ARG A 243 -128.22 -84.00 -80.44
N THR A 244 -127.87 -82.72 -80.59
CA THR A 244 -128.82 -81.66 -80.95
C THR A 244 -129.26 -81.77 -82.42
N GLN A 245 -128.39 -82.27 -83.29
CA GLN A 245 -128.68 -82.48 -84.73
C GLN A 245 -129.63 -83.67 -84.97
N GLU A 246 -129.60 -84.72 -84.14
CA GLU A 246 -130.50 -85.87 -84.23
C GLU A 246 -131.96 -85.55 -83.82
N LEU A 247 -132.15 -84.66 -82.84
CA LEU A 247 -133.48 -84.25 -82.35
C LEU A 247 -134.23 -83.32 -83.32
N GLN A 248 -133.53 -82.65 -84.23
CA GLN A 248 -134.11 -81.70 -85.17
C GLN A 248 -134.85 -82.37 -86.35
N VAL A 249 -134.51 -83.62 -86.67
CA VAL A 249 -135.19 -84.42 -87.71
C VAL A 249 -136.56 -84.94 -87.23
N GLN A 250 -136.76 -85.08 -85.92
CA GLN A 250 -138.03 -85.56 -85.33
C GLN A 250 -139.08 -84.44 -85.18
N ALA A 251 -138.65 -83.18 -85.10
CA ALA A 251 -139.55 -82.02 -84.93
C ALA A 251 -140.34 -81.65 -86.21
N GLN A 252 -139.85 -82.01 -87.40
CA GLN A 252 -140.51 -81.68 -88.67
C GLN A 252 -141.71 -82.59 -89.02
N ALA A 253 -141.81 -83.78 -88.42
CA ALA A 253 -142.93 -84.71 -88.60
C ALA A 253 -144.16 -84.39 -87.71
N ALA A 254 -143.98 -83.57 -86.66
CA ALA A 254 -145.03 -83.19 -85.72
C ALA A 254 -145.85 -81.95 -86.18
N ALA A 255 -145.32 -81.16 -87.12
CA ALA A 255 -145.92 -79.90 -87.56
C ALA A 255 -147.12 -80.07 -88.54
N GLN A 256 -147.26 -81.22 -89.23
CA GLN A 256 -148.35 -81.45 -90.19
C GLN A 256 -149.69 -81.86 -89.54
N ARG A 257 -149.71 -82.18 -88.24
CA ARG A 257 -150.93 -82.62 -87.51
C ARG A 257 -151.66 -81.51 -86.76
N ALA A 258 -151.07 -80.31 -86.67
CA ALA A 258 -151.64 -79.18 -85.92
C ALA A 258 -152.58 -78.28 -86.75
N GLN A 259 -152.70 -78.48 -88.07
CA GLN A 259 -153.57 -77.65 -88.94
C GLN A 259 -155.05 -78.08 -88.97
N THR A 260 -155.43 -79.20 -88.34
CA THR A 260 -156.79 -79.76 -88.46
C THR A 260 -157.72 -79.45 -87.27
N LEU A 261 -157.25 -78.75 -86.22
CA LEU A 261 -158.01 -78.57 -84.98
C LEU A 261 -157.99 -77.14 -84.45
N GLN A 262 -158.25 -76.15 -85.31
CA GLN A 262 -158.62 -74.82 -84.83
C GLN A 262 -159.69 -74.15 -85.70
N GLY A 263 -160.68 -74.95 -86.08
CA GLY A 263 -162.01 -74.52 -86.56
C GLY A 263 -163.06 -74.42 -85.44
N GLN A 264 -162.65 -74.26 -84.18
CA GLN A 264 -163.56 -74.10 -83.04
C GLN A 264 -163.11 -72.90 -82.20
N VAL A 265 -163.24 -71.72 -82.82
CA VAL A 265 -163.35 -70.42 -82.16
C VAL A 265 -164.80 -70.30 -81.67
N GLY A 266 -165.03 -69.77 -80.46
CA GLY A 266 -166.35 -69.21 -80.14
C GLY A 266 -166.76 -69.09 -78.68
N GLU A 267 -166.20 -69.88 -77.74
CA GLU A 267 -166.85 -70.02 -76.42
C GLU A 267 -166.10 -69.46 -75.20
N LEU A 268 -164.94 -68.80 -75.31
CA LEU A 268 -164.20 -68.32 -74.12
C LEU A 268 -163.88 -66.82 -74.10
N GLU A 269 -164.80 -66.00 -74.61
CA GLU A 269 -164.76 -64.54 -74.45
C GLU A 269 -165.32 -64.03 -73.11
N ALA A 270 -165.65 -64.92 -72.17
CA ALA A 270 -166.07 -64.56 -70.81
C ALA A 270 -164.93 -64.51 -69.75
N ALA A 271 -163.72 -64.98 -70.05
CA ALA A 271 -162.59 -65.05 -69.10
C ALA A 271 -161.72 -63.77 -69.01
N ARG A 272 -162.10 -62.69 -69.69
CA ARG A 272 -161.25 -61.51 -69.91
C ARG A 272 -161.40 -60.40 -68.86
N GLN A 273 -162.37 -60.48 -67.96
CA GLN A 273 -162.70 -59.39 -67.03
C GLN A 273 -161.92 -59.47 -65.70
N GLU A 274 -161.50 -60.65 -65.26
CA GLU A 274 -160.72 -60.89 -64.02
C GLU A 274 -159.23 -60.49 -64.14
N LEU A 275 -158.70 -60.44 -65.36
CA LEU A 275 -157.29 -60.11 -65.64
C LEU A 275 -156.97 -58.61 -65.49
N ASN A 276 -157.98 -57.74 -65.50
CA ASN A 276 -157.78 -56.29 -65.42
C ASN A 276 -157.54 -55.79 -63.98
N GLU A 277 -158.09 -56.46 -62.96
CA GLU A 277 -157.89 -56.07 -61.56
C GLU A 277 -156.49 -56.44 -61.04
N GLN A 278 -155.91 -57.56 -61.51
CA GLN A 278 -154.54 -57.97 -61.17
C GLN A 278 -153.47 -57.03 -61.76
N ARG A 279 -153.79 -56.28 -62.82
CA ARG A 279 -152.87 -55.33 -63.46
C ARG A 279 -152.69 -54.04 -62.65
N GLU A 280 -153.71 -53.59 -61.91
CA GLU A 280 -153.61 -52.38 -61.09
C GLU A 280 -152.79 -52.58 -59.80
N GLN A 281 -152.83 -53.77 -59.19
CA GLN A 281 -151.97 -54.10 -58.05
C GLN A 281 -150.48 -54.13 -58.45
N ALA A 282 -150.14 -54.73 -59.60
CA ALA A 282 -148.76 -54.79 -60.11
C ALA A 282 -148.16 -53.41 -60.43
N VAL A 283 -148.98 -52.41 -60.78
CA VAL A 283 -148.50 -51.04 -61.01
C VAL A 283 -148.14 -50.34 -59.70
N THR A 284 -148.91 -50.58 -58.64
CA THR A 284 -148.66 -49.98 -57.31
C THR A 284 -147.37 -50.53 -56.70
N GLU A 285 -147.12 -51.84 -56.81
CA GLU A 285 -145.89 -52.47 -56.34
C GLU A 285 -144.65 -51.97 -57.10
N ARG A 286 -144.76 -51.77 -58.42
CA ARG A 286 -143.70 -51.18 -59.24
C ARG A 286 -143.33 -49.77 -58.77
N ASP A 287 -144.33 -48.93 -58.45
CA ASP A 287 -144.08 -47.55 -58.07
C ASP A 287 -143.42 -47.44 -56.68
N GLN A 288 -143.74 -48.36 -55.76
CA GLN A 288 -143.03 -48.49 -54.47
C GLN A 288 -141.57 -48.97 -54.65
N ALA A 289 -141.32 -49.90 -55.57
CA ALA A 289 -139.97 -50.37 -55.89
C ALA A 289 -139.11 -49.25 -56.53
N LEU A 290 -139.70 -48.41 -57.38
CA LEU A 290 -139.04 -47.25 -57.96
C LEU A 290 -138.68 -46.19 -56.90
N ALA A 291 -139.59 -45.90 -55.97
CA ALA A 291 -139.31 -44.98 -54.86
C ALA A 291 -138.16 -45.49 -53.96
N THR A 292 -138.14 -46.80 -53.66
CA THR A 292 -137.07 -47.43 -52.87
C THR A 292 -135.72 -47.36 -53.60
N ARG A 293 -135.71 -47.61 -54.91
CA ARG A 293 -134.52 -47.48 -55.76
C ARG A 293 -133.99 -46.04 -55.76
N ASP A 294 -134.86 -45.05 -55.87
CA ASP A 294 -134.48 -43.64 -55.91
C ASP A 294 -133.93 -43.16 -54.56
N GLN A 295 -134.46 -43.67 -53.45
CA GLN A 295 -133.92 -43.43 -52.11
C GLN A 295 -132.52 -44.05 -51.95
N ALA A 296 -132.32 -45.30 -52.40
CA ALA A 296 -131.01 -45.95 -52.40
C ALA A 296 -129.99 -45.22 -53.29
N ALA A 297 -130.44 -44.68 -54.44
CA ALA A 297 -129.59 -43.86 -55.31
C ALA A 297 -129.14 -42.57 -54.59
N ALA A 298 -130.05 -41.87 -53.92
CA ALA A 298 -129.74 -40.66 -53.16
C ALA A 298 -128.78 -40.92 -51.98
N GLU A 299 -128.94 -42.04 -51.27
CA GLU A 299 -128.01 -42.44 -50.21
C GLU A 299 -126.61 -42.75 -50.75
N ARG A 300 -126.54 -43.42 -51.91
CA ARG A 300 -125.28 -43.74 -52.58
C ARG A 300 -124.56 -42.49 -53.09
N ASP A 301 -125.29 -41.51 -53.60
CA ASP A 301 -124.72 -40.22 -54.03
C ASP A 301 -124.21 -39.40 -52.83
N ARG A 302 -124.91 -39.43 -51.69
CA ARG A 302 -124.41 -38.85 -50.43
C ARG A 302 -123.14 -39.55 -49.93
N ALA A 303 -123.07 -40.87 -50.02
CA ALA A 303 -121.87 -41.63 -49.66
C ALA A 303 -120.70 -41.33 -50.60
N ALA A 304 -120.95 -41.16 -51.91
CA ALA A 304 -119.95 -40.74 -52.88
C ALA A 304 -119.41 -39.34 -52.56
N ALA A 305 -120.29 -38.37 -52.29
CA ALA A 305 -119.90 -37.02 -51.88
C ALA A 305 -119.09 -37.02 -50.56
N GLY A 306 -119.49 -37.84 -49.57
CA GLY A 306 -118.74 -38.00 -48.33
C GLY A 306 -117.33 -38.58 -48.54
N ARG A 307 -117.19 -39.54 -49.46
CA ARG A 307 -115.89 -40.11 -49.84
C ARG A 307 -115.01 -39.09 -50.56
N ASP A 308 -115.57 -38.28 -51.45
CA ASP A 308 -114.82 -37.27 -52.20
C ASP A 308 -114.29 -36.17 -51.26
N VAL A 309 -115.07 -35.77 -50.26
CA VAL A 309 -114.61 -34.85 -49.19
C VAL A 309 -113.50 -35.48 -48.36
N ALA A 310 -113.60 -36.77 -48.01
CA ALA A 310 -112.55 -37.46 -47.26
C ALA A 310 -111.24 -37.57 -48.07
N LEU A 311 -111.33 -37.84 -49.38
CA LEU A 311 -110.17 -37.88 -50.27
C LEU A 311 -109.51 -36.50 -50.42
N ALA A 312 -110.30 -35.43 -50.51
CA ALA A 312 -109.79 -34.06 -50.54
C ALA A 312 -109.07 -33.69 -49.23
N ALA A 313 -109.66 -34.04 -48.07
CA ALA A 313 -109.05 -33.82 -46.77
C ALA A 313 -107.74 -34.62 -46.59
N GLN A 314 -107.72 -35.87 -47.06
CA GLN A 314 -106.51 -36.69 -47.07
C GLN A 314 -105.41 -36.05 -47.93
N ALA A 315 -105.73 -35.61 -49.16
CA ALA A 315 -104.77 -34.97 -50.05
C ALA A 315 -104.17 -33.68 -49.43
N GLN A 316 -104.99 -32.88 -48.74
CA GLN A 316 -104.53 -31.68 -48.05
C GLN A 316 -103.59 -32.01 -46.87
N ALA A 317 -103.95 -32.98 -46.04
CA ALA A 317 -103.10 -33.44 -44.94
C ALA A 317 -101.76 -34.02 -45.44
N GLU A 318 -101.78 -34.69 -46.60
CA GLU A 318 -100.58 -35.25 -47.22
C GLU A 318 -99.67 -34.16 -47.80
N GLN A 319 -100.24 -33.07 -48.32
CA GLN A 319 -99.50 -31.89 -48.75
C GLN A 319 -98.86 -31.15 -47.56
N GLU A 320 -99.58 -30.95 -46.46
CA GLU A 320 -99.03 -30.37 -45.23
C GLU A 320 -97.92 -31.23 -44.62
N ARG A 321 -98.08 -32.56 -44.60
CA ARG A 321 -96.99 -33.47 -44.18
C ARG A 321 -95.74 -33.26 -45.03
N ARG A 322 -95.89 -33.19 -46.35
CA ARG A 322 -94.75 -32.98 -47.27
C ARG A 322 -94.06 -31.64 -47.05
N SER A 323 -94.81 -30.56 -46.81
CA SER A 323 -94.20 -29.25 -46.53
C SER A 323 -93.43 -29.25 -45.22
N THR A 324 -94.02 -29.81 -44.16
CA THR A 324 -93.39 -29.92 -42.83
C THR A 324 -92.15 -30.80 -42.89
N GLU A 325 -92.20 -31.88 -43.68
CA GLU A 325 -91.07 -32.78 -43.89
C GLU A 325 -89.93 -32.11 -44.67
N ALA A 326 -90.26 -31.27 -45.65
CA ALA A 326 -89.29 -30.44 -46.38
C ALA A 326 -88.62 -29.39 -45.47
N GLU A 327 -89.39 -28.70 -44.63
CA GLU A 327 -88.86 -27.75 -43.64
C GLU A 327 -87.94 -28.44 -42.63
N ARG A 328 -88.37 -29.57 -42.06
CA ARG A 328 -87.54 -30.37 -41.15
C ARG A 328 -86.22 -30.79 -41.81
N ASN A 329 -86.26 -31.19 -43.07
CA ASN A 329 -85.07 -31.58 -43.82
C ASN A 329 -84.17 -30.36 -44.13
N ALA A 330 -84.74 -29.16 -44.31
CA ALA A 330 -83.98 -27.93 -44.47
C ALA A 330 -83.29 -27.52 -43.16
N LEU A 331 -84.02 -27.49 -42.04
CA LEU A 331 -83.47 -27.22 -40.71
C LEU A 331 -82.42 -28.26 -40.30
N GLY A 332 -82.61 -29.52 -40.67
CA GLY A 332 -81.61 -30.58 -40.46
C GLY A 332 -80.29 -30.31 -41.20
N ARG A 333 -80.36 -29.78 -42.43
CA ARG A 333 -79.17 -29.37 -43.20
C ARG A 333 -78.48 -28.16 -42.58
N GLU A 334 -79.24 -27.15 -42.18
CA GLU A 334 -78.69 -25.94 -41.54
C GLU A 334 -78.02 -26.28 -40.20
N ARG A 335 -78.66 -27.09 -39.36
CA ARG A 335 -78.06 -27.58 -38.11
C ARG A 335 -76.76 -28.33 -38.36
N ASN A 336 -76.72 -29.23 -39.35
CA ASN A 336 -75.50 -29.96 -39.67
C ASN A 336 -74.39 -29.02 -40.14
N GLN A 337 -74.72 -28.00 -40.94
CA GLN A 337 -73.76 -27.00 -41.40
C GLN A 337 -73.21 -26.14 -40.26
N LEU A 338 -74.07 -25.68 -39.35
CA LEU A 338 -73.67 -24.95 -38.14
C LEU A 338 -72.81 -25.82 -37.22
N GLN A 339 -73.11 -27.12 -37.14
CA GLN A 339 -72.31 -28.06 -36.36
C GLN A 339 -70.90 -28.21 -36.95
N THR A 340 -70.77 -28.35 -38.26
CA THR A 340 -69.46 -28.34 -38.93
C THR A 340 -68.70 -27.04 -38.67
N GLN A 341 -69.34 -25.88 -38.85
CA GLN A 341 -68.70 -24.59 -38.58
C GLN A 341 -68.21 -24.45 -37.12
N ARG A 342 -69.00 -24.92 -36.17
CA ARG A 342 -68.60 -24.92 -34.75
C ARG A 342 -67.39 -25.82 -34.52
N ASP A 343 -67.39 -27.01 -35.12
CA ASP A 343 -66.30 -27.98 -34.95
C ASP A 343 -64.99 -27.47 -35.61
N ASP A 344 -65.10 -26.78 -36.76
CA ASP A 344 -63.98 -26.09 -37.42
C ASP A 344 -63.42 -24.96 -36.56
N LEU A 345 -64.28 -24.07 -36.05
CA LEU A 345 -63.89 -22.97 -35.16
C LEU A 345 -63.28 -23.48 -33.86
N GLN A 346 -63.76 -24.61 -33.35
CA GLN A 346 -63.20 -25.24 -32.16
C GLN A 346 -61.77 -25.76 -32.44
N THR A 347 -61.55 -26.35 -33.60
CA THR A 347 -60.22 -26.80 -34.05
C THR A 347 -59.28 -25.61 -34.23
N GLU A 348 -59.74 -24.52 -34.85
CA GLU A 348 -58.95 -23.29 -35.02
C GLU A 348 -58.58 -22.67 -33.67
N ARG A 349 -59.54 -22.58 -32.74
CA ARG A 349 -59.28 -22.08 -31.37
C ARG A 349 -58.24 -22.92 -30.65
N ASP A 350 -58.32 -24.25 -30.76
CA ASP A 350 -57.40 -25.16 -30.10
C ASP A 350 -55.99 -25.06 -30.71
N SER A 351 -55.89 -24.86 -32.04
CA SER A 351 -54.62 -24.54 -32.73
C SER A 351 -54.00 -23.22 -32.25
N LEU A 352 -54.79 -22.13 -32.21
CA LEU A 352 -54.32 -20.83 -31.73
C LEU A 352 -53.91 -20.88 -30.26
N ARG A 353 -54.57 -21.71 -29.45
CA ARG A 353 -54.19 -21.93 -28.06
C ARG A 353 -52.82 -22.60 -27.95
N ALA A 354 -52.57 -23.63 -28.74
CA ALA A 354 -51.26 -24.31 -28.79
C ALA A 354 -50.15 -23.37 -29.28
N GLU A 355 -50.43 -22.52 -30.28
CA GLU A 355 -49.48 -21.52 -30.76
C GLU A 355 -49.15 -20.48 -29.68
N ARG A 356 -50.16 -19.96 -28.99
CA ARG A 356 -49.97 -19.05 -27.85
C ARG A 356 -49.14 -19.69 -26.73
N ASP A 357 -49.40 -20.95 -26.42
CA ASP A 357 -48.66 -21.66 -25.36
C ASP A 357 -47.19 -21.85 -25.76
N THR A 358 -46.94 -22.14 -27.04
CA THR A 358 -45.58 -22.19 -27.63
C THR A 358 -44.89 -20.83 -27.54
N LEU A 359 -45.54 -19.75 -27.99
CA LEU A 359 -44.99 -18.39 -27.91
C LEU A 359 -44.72 -17.96 -26.45
N THR A 360 -45.54 -18.44 -25.51
CA THR A 360 -45.33 -18.18 -24.08
C THR A 360 -44.09 -18.91 -23.56
N ALA A 361 -43.90 -20.17 -23.96
CA ALA A 361 -42.71 -20.93 -23.63
C ALA A 361 -41.44 -20.28 -24.23
N ASP A 362 -41.49 -19.87 -25.50
CA ASP A 362 -40.39 -19.20 -26.18
C ASP A 362 -40.04 -17.86 -25.50
N ARG A 363 -41.05 -17.06 -25.16
CA ARG A 363 -40.83 -15.79 -24.43
C ARG A 363 -40.21 -16.03 -23.06
N ASN A 364 -40.64 -17.05 -22.32
CA ASN A 364 -40.04 -17.40 -21.03
C ASN A 364 -38.58 -17.85 -21.20
N ARG A 365 -38.29 -18.65 -22.24
CA ARG A 365 -36.93 -19.07 -22.57
C ARG A 365 -36.04 -17.88 -22.90
N LEU A 366 -36.48 -17.00 -23.79
CA LEU A 366 -35.76 -15.78 -24.16
C LEU A 366 -35.53 -14.86 -22.95
N GLN A 367 -36.48 -14.83 -22.01
CA GLN A 367 -36.33 -14.07 -20.78
C GLN A 367 -35.22 -14.66 -19.89
N THR A 368 -35.15 -15.98 -19.75
CA THR A 368 -34.05 -16.66 -19.05
C THR A 368 -32.70 -16.42 -19.75
N GLU A 369 -32.63 -16.53 -21.08
CA GLU A 369 -31.41 -16.27 -21.85
C GLU A 369 -30.94 -14.81 -21.69
N ARG A 370 -31.87 -13.84 -21.69
CA ARG A 370 -31.57 -12.44 -21.41
C ARG A 370 -31.02 -12.25 -20.00
N ASP A 371 -31.62 -12.88 -19.00
CA ASP A 371 -31.21 -12.74 -17.61
C ASP A 371 -29.82 -13.34 -17.37
N GLN A 372 -29.51 -14.47 -18.03
CA GLN A 372 -28.16 -15.05 -18.07
C GLN A 372 -27.16 -14.10 -18.73
N ALA A 373 -27.47 -13.57 -19.91
CA ALA A 373 -26.60 -12.62 -20.61
C ALA A 373 -26.35 -11.34 -19.79
N ALA A 374 -27.34 -10.88 -19.02
CA ALA A 374 -27.19 -9.74 -18.12
C ALA A 374 -26.23 -10.04 -16.96
N GLN A 375 -26.31 -11.25 -16.37
CA GLN A 375 -25.38 -11.70 -15.33
C GLN A 375 -23.95 -11.83 -15.88
N GLU A 376 -23.79 -12.40 -17.08
CA GLU A 376 -22.48 -12.49 -17.74
C GLU A 376 -21.88 -11.10 -18.01
N LEU A 377 -22.69 -10.15 -18.48
CA LEU A 377 -22.24 -8.78 -18.70
C LEU A 377 -21.77 -8.11 -17.41
N GLU A 378 -22.47 -8.34 -16.30
CA GLU A 378 -22.10 -7.81 -14.99
C GLU A 378 -20.80 -8.43 -14.47
N ALA A 379 -20.63 -9.75 -14.64
CA ALA A 379 -19.38 -10.44 -14.31
C ALA A 379 -18.20 -9.88 -15.13
N VAL A 380 -18.37 -9.72 -16.45
CA VAL A 380 -17.33 -9.17 -17.34
C VAL A 380 -17.00 -7.72 -16.96
N ARG A 381 -17.99 -6.91 -16.56
CA ARG A 381 -17.74 -5.55 -16.06
C ARG A 381 -16.90 -5.58 -14.78
N GLY A 382 -17.20 -6.49 -13.86
CA GLY A 382 -16.39 -6.73 -12.66
C GLY A 382 -14.94 -7.09 -12.99
N ASP A 383 -14.74 -7.98 -13.97
CA ASP A 383 -13.40 -8.36 -14.43
C ASP A 383 -12.64 -7.18 -15.05
N VAL A 384 -13.30 -6.36 -15.86
CA VAL A 384 -12.71 -5.15 -16.45
C VAL A 384 -12.27 -4.16 -15.36
N ASP A 385 -13.09 -3.95 -14.34
CA ASP A 385 -12.73 -3.05 -13.24
C ASP A 385 -11.57 -3.60 -12.40
N ARG A 386 -11.52 -4.92 -12.20
CA ARG A 386 -10.39 -5.59 -11.54
C ARG A 386 -9.10 -5.46 -12.36
N LEU A 387 -9.17 -5.65 -13.68
CA LEU A 387 -8.03 -5.46 -14.58
C LEU A 387 -7.54 -4.00 -14.58
N ARG A 388 -8.44 -3.03 -14.55
CA ARG A 388 -8.08 -1.60 -14.41
C ARG A 388 -7.43 -1.27 -13.08
N ALA A 389 -7.83 -1.94 -11.99
CA ALA A 389 -7.19 -1.79 -10.69
C ALA A 389 -5.77 -2.38 -10.72
N LEU A 390 -5.62 -3.61 -11.23
CA LEU A 390 -4.31 -4.25 -11.41
C LEU A 390 -3.38 -3.42 -12.30
N GLN A 391 -3.90 -2.83 -13.37
CA GLN A 391 -3.12 -1.96 -14.25
C GLN A 391 -2.62 -0.71 -13.51
N ARG A 392 -3.45 -0.11 -12.65
CA ARG A 392 -3.04 1.04 -11.82
C ARG A 392 -1.96 0.64 -10.83
N ASP A 393 -2.15 -0.46 -10.10
CA ASP A 393 -1.14 -0.97 -9.17
C ASP A 393 0.20 -1.25 -9.88
N LEU A 394 0.16 -1.81 -11.10
CA LEU A 394 1.39 -2.06 -11.88
C LEU A 394 2.10 -0.76 -12.28
N LEU A 395 1.35 0.29 -12.63
CA LEU A 395 1.89 1.60 -12.97
C LEU A 395 2.50 2.30 -11.75
N ASP A 396 1.85 2.18 -10.60
CA ASP A 396 2.37 2.70 -9.33
C ASP A 396 3.67 1.95 -8.95
N GLN A 397 3.67 0.62 -9.01
CA GLN A 397 4.89 -0.19 -8.82
C GLN A 397 6.01 0.19 -9.79
N GLN A 398 5.70 0.45 -11.06
CA GLN A 398 6.68 0.89 -12.03
C GLN A 398 7.27 2.26 -11.64
N THR A 399 6.42 3.17 -11.17
CA THR A 399 6.84 4.50 -10.74
C THR A 399 7.76 4.41 -9.52
N ASP A 400 7.40 3.58 -8.53
CA ASP A 400 8.20 3.33 -7.34
C ASP A 400 9.56 2.70 -7.70
N LEU A 401 9.58 1.74 -8.62
CA LEU A 401 10.83 1.12 -9.10
C LEU A 401 11.71 2.13 -9.84
N VAL A 402 11.14 3.05 -10.62
CA VAL A 402 11.90 4.11 -11.29
C VAL A 402 12.49 5.07 -10.25
N ALA A 403 11.71 5.45 -9.23
CA ALA A 403 12.19 6.29 -8.14
C ALA A 403 13.33 5.62 -7.35
N ALA A 404 13.17 4.34 -6.98
CA ALA A 404 14.20 3.57 -6.29
C ALA A 404 15.47 3.41 -7.14
N ASN A 405 15.36 3.20 -8.45
CA ASN A 405 16.53 3.15 -9.32
C ASN A 405 17.25 4.51 -9.43
N ALA A 406 16.50 5.62 -9.43
CA ALA A 406 17.09 6.96 -9.43
C ALA A 406 17.85 7.23 -8.13
N GLU A 407 17.29 6.83 -6.98
CA GLU A 407 17.95 6.90 -5.68
C GLU A 407 19.22 6.05 -5.63
N LEU A 408 19.14 4.78 -6.04
CA LEU A 408 20.31 3.89 -6.15
C LEU A 408 21.39 4.48 -7.07
N THR A 409 20.99 5.13 -8.17
CA THR A 409 21.95 5.78 -9.08
C THR A 409 22.65 6.95 -8.39
N SER A 410 21.90 7.77 -7.64
CA SER A 410 22.44 8.87 -6.84
C SER A 410 23.42 8.37 -5.78
N ASP A 411 23.05 7.32 -5.05
CA ASP A 411 23.90 6.67 -4.05
C ASP A 411 25.19 6.12 -4.65
N LEU A 412 25.09 5.52 -5.84
CA LEU A 412 26.24 4.97 -6.55
C LEU A 412 27.19 6.09 -7.01
N VAL A 413 26.66 7.23 -7.47
CA VAL A 413 27.46 8.43 -7.77
C VAL A 413 28.14 8.96 -6.51
N SER A 414 27.39 9.14 -5.42
CA SER A 414 27.91 9.59 -4.12
C SER A 414 29.03 8.67 -3.62
N THR A 415 28.82 7.36 -3.68
CA THR A 415 29.81 6.35 -3.27
C THR A 415 31.06 6.41 -4.14
N ARG A 416 30.92 6.58 -5.47
CA ARG A 416 32.06 6.77 -6.38
C ARG A 416 32.84 8.04 -6.06
N THR A 417 32.16 9.14 -5.76
CA THR A 417 32.81 10.39 -5.36
C THR A 417 33.59 10.21 -4.06
N SER A 418 33.00 9.60 -3.04
CA SER A 418 33.68 9.29 -1.77
C SER A 418 34.89 8.38 -1.99
N LEU A 419 34.78 7.38 -2.86
CA LEU A 419 35.91 6.52 -3.23
C LEU A 419 37.04 7.31 -3.89
N GLY A 420 36.71 8.25 -4.79
CA GLY A 420 37.70 9.13 -5.41
C GLY A 420 38.43 10.01 -4.39
N GLN A 421 37.68 10.61 -3.46
CA GLN A 421 38.26 11.42 -2.37
C GLN A 421 39.20 10.59 -1.49
N LEU A 422 38.80 9.38 -1.10
CA LEU A 422 39.64 8.46 -0.33
C LEU A 422 40.92 8.06 -1.09
N GLN A 423 40.85 7.88 -2.40
CA GLN A 423 42.02 7.57 -3.22
C GLN A 423 42.99 8.76 -3.30
N ASP A 424 42.48 9.98 -3.48
CA ASP A 424 43.28 11.20 -3.49
C ASP A 424 43.95 11.44 -2.14
N GLU A 425 43.21 11.28 -1.05
CA GLU A 425 43.71 11.39 0.33
C GLU A 425 44.80 10.35 0.61
N PHE A 426 44.61 9.10 0.16
CA PHE A 426 45.63 8.05 0.26
C PHE A 426 46.91 8.37 -0.52
N SER A 427 46.79 8.88 -1.76
CA SER A 427 47.94 9.29 -2.57
C SER A 427 48.67 10.49 -1.97
N SER A 428 47.94 11.48 -1.43
CA SER A 428 48.50 12.62 -0.71
C SER A 428 49.31 12.17 0.50
N THR A 429 48.68 11.38 1.37
CA THR A 429 49.30 10.84 2.59
C THR A 429 50.55 10.01 2.29
N ARG A 430 50.50 9.20 1.21
CA ARG A 430 51.66 8.42 0.75
C ARG A 430 52.81 9.30 0.26
N THR A 431 52.51 10.42 -0.40
CA THR A 431 53.49 11.38 -0.91
C THR A 431 54.17 12.13 0.23
N GLU A 432 53.40 12.62 1.19
CA GLU A 432 53.90 13.23 2.43
C GLU A 432 54.81 12.29 3.22
N LEU A 433 54.40 11.02 3.37
CA LEU A 433 55.19 10.01 4.08
C LEU A 433 56.52 9.68 3.36
N SER A 434 56.52 9.76 2.03
CA SER A 434 57.71 9.51 1.21
C SER A 434 58.67 10.70 1.23
N ALA A 435 58.15 11.93 1.20
CA ALA A 435 58.92 13.16 1.36
C ALA A 435 59.54 13.28 2.76
N SER A 436 58.85 12.79 3.80
CA SER A 436 59.39 12.77 5.17
C SER A 436 60.53 11.76 5.38
N ARG A 437 60.69 10.76 4.50
CA ARG A 437 61.61 9.63 4.75
C ARG A 437 63.00 9.77 4.10
N ASN A 438 63.19 10.59 3.07
CA ASN A 438 64.33 10.42 2.14
C ASN A 438 65.07 11.70 1.68
N SER A 439 64.96 12.85 2.33
CA SER A 439 65.59 14.09 1.83
C SER A 439 66.43 14.82 2.89
N GLU A 440 67.61 15.27 2.45
CA GLU A 440 68.42 16.28 3.14
C GLU A 440 67.55 17.54 3.29
N LEU A 441 67.50 18.09 4.51
CA LEU A 441 66.63 19.22 4.81
C LEU A 441 67.30 20.51 4.33
N ALA A 442 66.62 21.26 3.46
CA ALA A 442 67.05 22.61 3.04
C ALA A 442 66.98 23.61 4.21
N PHE A 443 65.94 23.47 5.05
CA PHE A 443 65.78 24.26 6.27
C PHE A 443 65.25 23.41 7.41
N THR A 444 65.78 23.65 8.60
CA THR A 444 65.20 23.15 9.85
C THR A 444 64.18 24.15 10.40
N LYS A 445 63.20 23.66 11.17
CA LYS A 445 62.21 24.53 11.80
C LYS A 445 62.87 25.61 12.67
N ASN A 446 62.40 26.84 12.56
CA ASN A 446 62.92 28.07 13.17
C ASN A 446 64.30 28.55 12.66
N GLU A 447 64.81 27.97 11.59
CA GLU A 447 66.03 28.44 10.97
C GLU A 447 65.82 29.76 10.21
N LEU A 448 66.80 30.67 10.26
CA LEU A 448 66.73 31.96 9.56
C LEU A 448 66.80 31.76 8.04
N VAL A 449 65.73 32.17 7.35
CA VAL A 449 65.65 32.14 5.89
C VAL A 449 66.14 33.48 5.32
N TYR A 450 65.60 34.59 5.83
CA TYR A 450 65.96 35.93 5.35
C TYR A 450 65.68 37.01 6.40
N SER A 451 66.44 38.10 6.37
CA SER A 451 66.21 39.29 7.21
C SER A 451 66.60 40.57 6.49
N GLY A 452 65.89 41.66 6.76
CA GLY A 452 66.12 42.95 6.11
C GLY A 452 65.16 44.02 6.64
N VAL A 453 65.30 45.24 6.12
CA VAL A 453 64.43 46.37 6.53
C VAL A 453 63.36 46.61 5.49
N VAL A 454 62.15 46.81 6.01
CA VAL A 454 60.95 47.14 5.26
C VAL A 454 60.48 48.50 5.74
N GLY A 455 60.56 49.51 4.89
CA GLY A 455 60.22 50.90 5.22
C GLY A 455 58.71 51.14 5.28
N SER A 456 57.94 50.41 4.48
CA SER A 456 56.49 50.49 4.45
C SER A 456 55.86 49.14 4.03
N PRO A 457 54.57 48.89 4.33
CA PRO A 457 53.89 47.67 3.89
C PRO A 457 53.96 47.42 2.38
N ALA A 458 54.09 48.48 1.55
CA ALA A 458 54.22 48.36 0.11
C ALA A 458 55.53 47.70 -0.36
N GLU A 459 56.58 47.72 0.47
CA GLU A 459 57.88 47.10 0.17
C GLU A 459 57.92 45.62 0.58
N LEU A 460 56.84 45.10 1.18
CA LEU A 460 56.80 43.74 1.70
C LEU A 460 56.86 42.68 0.59
N ASP A 461 56.28 42.96 -0.58
CA ASP A 461 56.34 42.05 -1.73
C ASP A 461 57.76 41.91 -2.28
N SER A 462 58.50 43.00 -2.38
CA SER A 462 59.92 42.96 -2.75
C SER A 462 60.74 42.21 -1.71
N PHE A 463 60.45 42.40 -0.43
CA PHE A 463 61.12 41.70 0.66
C PHE A 463 60.86 40.18 0.63
N LEU A 464 59.61 39.75 0.42
CA LEU A 464 59.25 38.33 0.28
C LEU A 464 59.83 37.70 -0.99
N THR A 465 60.00 38.50 -2.06
CA THR A 465 60.72 38.06 -3.27
C THR A 465 62.19 37.78 -2.95
N SER A 466 62.86 38.66 -2.20
CA SER A 466 64.23 38.43 -1.73
C SER A 466 64.33 37.25 -0.78
N ALA A 467 63.34 37.04 0.10
CA ALA A 467 63.27 35.86 0.96
C ALA A 467 63.11 34.56 0.15
N SER A 468 62.31 34.59 -0.92
CA SER A 468 62.18 33.47 -1.85
C SER A 468 63.48 33.16 -2.56
N GLN A 469 64.22 34.17 -3.02
CA GLN A 469 65.54 33.99 -3.62
C GLN A 469 66.56 33.42 -2.63
N ALA A 470 66.53 33.86 -1.37
CA ALA A 470 67.38 33.32 -0.31
C ALA A 470 67.05 31.85 0.01
N ALA A 471 65.76 31.49 -0.02
CA ALA A 471 65.32 30.10 0.11
C ALA A 471 65.81 29.24 -1.07
N LEU A 472 65.68 29.74 -2.30
CA LEU A 472 66.18 29.09 -3.53
C LEU A 472 67.68 28.80 -3.49
N ALA A 473 68.48 29.76 -3.02
CA ALA A 473 69.94 29.61 -2.94
C ALA A 473 70.38 28.49 -1.98
N ARG A 474 69.50 28.05 -1.07
CA ARG A 474 69.76 27.02 -0.06
C ARG A 474 68.98 25.72 -0.31
N GLY A 475 68.47 25.53 -1.53
CA GLY A 475 67.78 24.30 -1.93
C GLY A 475 66.27 24.31 -1.73
N GLY A 476 65.65 25.40 -1.28
CA GLY A 476 64.18 25.57 -1.31
C GLY A 476 63.65 25.92 -2.71
N ARG A 477 62.32 25.89 -2.91
CA ARG A 477 61.68 26.25 -4.20
C ARG A 477 61.19 27.70 -4.25
N ALA A 478 60.52 28.14 -3.19
CA ALA A 478 60.04 29.52 -2.98
C ALA A 478 59.78 29.71 -1.49
N ALA A 479 59.75 30.94 -0.99
CA ALA A 479 59.43 31.22 0.40
C ALA A 479 58.06 31.88 0.48
N GLU A 480 57.12 31.23 1.15
CA GLU A 480 55.73 31.68 1.23
C GLU A 480 55.33 32.01 2.65
N LEU A 481 54.60 33.11 2.80
CA LEU A 481 54.00 33.54 4.07
C LEU A 481 52.49 33.38 3.94
N SER A 482 51.86 32.63 4.86
CA SER A 482 50.42 32.39 4.82
C SER A 482 49.63 33.71 4.87
N GLY A 483 48.44 33.75 4.26
CA GLY A 483 47.66 34.99 4.15
C GLY A 483 47.34 35.66 5.49
N THR A 484 47.13 34.88 6.55
CA THR A 484 46.92 35.38 7.92
C THR A 484 48.20 35.94 8.54
N SER A 485 49.33 35.25 8.41
CA SER A 485 50.63 35.72 8.89
C SER A 485 51.11 36.95 8.14
N ARG A 486 50.81 37.05 6.84
CA ARG A 486 51.09 38.21 6.02
C ARG A 486 50.34 39.44 6.49
N ALA A 487 49.02 39.34 6.72
CA ALA A 487 48.23 40.46 7.23
C ALA A 487 48.74 40.92 8.62
N GLY A 488 49.15 39.99 9.48
CA GLY A 488 49.76 40.31 10.78
C GLY A 488 51.11 41.05 10.65
N LEU A 489 51.93 40.64 9.68
CA LEU A 489 53.21 41.29 9.39
C LEU A 489 53.01 42.69 8.80
N GLU A 490 52.07 42.88 7.87
CA GLU A 490 51.70 44.18 7.30
C GLU A 490 51.25 45.16 8.39
N SER A 491 50.44 44.69 9.36
CA SER A 491 50.04 45.49 10.52
C SER A 491 51.22 45.86 11.41
N SER A 492 52.16 44.93 11.63
CA SER A 492 53.33 45.16 12.47
C SER A 492 54.31 46.14 11.82
N VAL A 493 54.55 46.00 10.50
CA VAL A 493 55.41 46.91 9.74
C VAL A 493 54.80 48.32 9.67
N GLY A 494 53.48 48.42 9.47
CA GLY A 494 52.77 49.69 9.44
C GLY A 494 52.73 50.43 10.78
N ALA A 495 52.96 49.73 11.90
CA ALA A 495 53.00 50.34 13.23
C ALA A 495 54.27 51.14 13.51
N PHE A 496 55.36 50.94 12.75
CA PHE A 496 56.65 51.56 13.00
C PHE A 496 56.99 52.63 11.95
N SER A 497 56.98 53.91 12.34
CA SER A 497 57.18 55.06 11.44
C SER A 497 58.61 55.24 10.92
N ALA A 498 59.60 54.54 11.48
CA ALA A 498 61.03 54.65 11.13
C ALA A 498 61.54 53.48 10.27
N GLY A 499 60.63 52.66 9.73
CA GLY A 499 60.94 51.38 9.09
C GLY A 499 61.07 50.24 10.11
N SER A 500 60.88 49.01 9.63
CA SER A 500 60.84 47.80 10.43
C SER A 500 61.93 46.83 10.00
N PHE A 501 62.71 46.33 10.95
CA PHE A 501 63.60 45.20 10.70
C PHE A 501 62.80 43.91 10.80
N VAL A 502 62.67 43.19 9.69
CA VAL A 502 61.87 41.96 9.57
C VAL A 502 62.81 40.76 9.47
N GLN A 503 62.55 39.74 10.28
CA GLN A 503 63.26 38.48 10.28
C GLN A 503 62.29 37.33 9.99
N CYS A 504 62.52 36.60 8.90
CA CYS A 504 61.71 35.45 8.49
C CYS A 504 62.45 34.14 8.70
N ARG A 505 61.79 33.19 9.36
CA ARG A 505 62.30 31.86 9.70
C ARG A 505 61.41 30.77 9.13
N ALA A 506 61.95 29.58 8.92
CA ALA A 506 61.18 28.44 8.45
C ALA A 506 60.16 28.00 9.54
N ASP A 507 58.90 27.82 9.18
CA ASP A 507 57.83 27.43 10.11
C ASP A 507 57.79 25.91 10.40
N ALA A 508 58.37 25.12 9.51
CA ALA A 508 58.53 23.66 9.60
C ALA A 508 59.90 23.22 9.06
N ASN A 509 60.19 21.92 9.18
CA ASN A 509 61.34 21.31 8.50
C ASN A 509 61.00 21.22 7.01
N VAL A 510 61.85 21.78 6.15
CA VAL A 510 61.60 21.85 4.71
C VAL A 510 62.66 21.03 3.96
N PRO A 511 62.24 20.00 3.22
CA PRO A 511 63.14 19.26 2.34
C PRO A 511 63.61 20.09 1.14
N GLU A 512 64.75 19.71 0.55
CA GLU A 512 65.19 20.29 -0.73
C GLU A 512 64.13 20.15 -1.84
N GLY A 513 63.91 21.22 -2.61
CA GLY A 513 62.97 21.30 -3.71
C GLY A 513 61.53 21.67 -3.32
N PHE A 514 61.24 21.86 -2.03
CA PHE A 514 59.90 22.21 -1.53
C PHE A 514 59.78 23.70 -1.18
N GLU A 515 58.53 24.18 -1.13
CA GLU A 515 58.21 25.54 -0.71
C GLU A 515 58.47 25.70 0.80
N VAL A 516 59.10 26.81 1.16
CA VAL A 516 59.51 27.14 2.53
C VAL A 516 58.44 28.03 3.15
N GLY A 517 57.64 27.46 4.05
CA GLY A 517 56.72 28.24 4.88
C GLY A 517 57.49 29.19 5.81
N LEU A 518 57.10 30.45 5.83
CA LEU A 518 57.74 31.50 6.62
C LEU A 518 56.94 31.86 7.86
N SER A 519 57.66 32.08 8.96
CA SER A 519 57.21 32.80 10.14
C SER A 519 58.08 34.03 10.32
N CYS A 520 57.49 35.22 10.19
CA CYS A 520 58.21 36.49 10.18
C CYS A 520 57.85 37.35 11.40
N ASP A 521 58.87 37.93 12.03
CA ASP A 521 58.75 38.88 13.15
C ASP A 521 59.31 40.25 12.71
N ALA A 522 58.58 41.34 13.01
CA ALA A 522 58.95 42.70 12.67
C ALA A 522 59.25 43.51 13.93
N ARG A 523 60.41 44.17 13.96
CA ARG A 523 60.87 45.02 15.07
C ARG A 523 61.15 46.43 14.59
N PRO A 524 61.01 47.46 15.45
CA PRO A 524 61.32 48.83 15.07
C PRO A 524 62.81 48.96 14.71
N ASN A 525 63.13 49.60 13.58
CA ASN A 525 64.50 49.88 13.18
C ASN A 525 65.07 51.07 14.00
N GLN A 526 65.42 50.82 15.26
CA GLN A 526 65.89 51.84 16.19
C GLN A 526 67.37 52.20 15.97
N VAL A 527 67.71 53.46 16.26
CA VAL A 527 69.11 53.92 16.29
C VAL A 527 69.78 53.34 17.54
N LEU A 528 70.78 52.48 17.35
CA LEU A 528 71.53 51.79 18.39
C LEU A 528 72.66 52.66 18.97
N TYR A 529 73.26 53.50 18.11
CA TYR A 529 74.22 54.54 18.48
C TYR A 529 73.95 55.78 17.62
N THR A 530 73.86 56.95 18.23
CA THR A 530 73.75 58.21 17.48
C THR A 530 75.13 58.67 17.00
N ALA A 531 75.17 59.40 15.89
CA ALA A 531 76.42 59.96 15.36
C ALA A 531 77.20 60.72 16.44
N GLY A 532 78.50 60.44 16.56
CA GLY A 532 79.41 61.03 17.55
C GLY A 532 79.43 60.35 18.91
N THR A 533 78.58 59.36 19.18
CA THR A 533 78.63 58.59 20.43
C THR A 533 79.78 57.58 20.45
N THR A 534 80.43 57.45 21.59
CA THR A 534 81.53 56.50 21.78
C THR A 534 80.98 55.08 21.85
N VAL A 535 81.36 54.25 20.87
CA VAL A 535 81.03 52.83 20.78
C VAL A 535 82.02 52.01 21.61
N ALA A 536 83.30 52.38 21.64
CA ALA A 536 84.27 51.82 22.58
C ALA A 536 85.35 52.84 22.89
N ALA A 537 85.94 52.74 24.07
CA ALA A 537 87.11 53.54 24.44
C ALA A 537 88.13 52.65 25.14
N GLY A 538 89.41 52.90 24.87
CA GLY A 538 90.51 52.21 25.53
C GLY A 538 91.69 53.15 25.75
N THR A 539 92.50 52.82 26.76
CA THR A 539 93.74 53.55 27.02
C THR A 539 94.85 52.94 26.18
N VAL A 540 95.55 53.77 25.41
CA VAL A 540 96.72 53.42 24.62
C VAL A 540 97.95 54.05 25.27
N THR A 541 98.98 53.24 25.47
CA THR A 541 100.29 53.71 25.95
C THR A 541 101.14 54.05 24.74
N LEU A 542 101.57 55.32 24.64
CA LEU A 542 102.33 55.82 23.50
C LEU A 542 103.72 55.12 23.42
N SER A 543 104.02 54.53 22.27
CA SER A 543 105.30 53.89 21.93
C SER A 543 105.78 54.34 20.57
N ALA A 544 107.11 54.37 20.36
CA ALA A 544 107.71 54.64 19.05
C ALA A 544 107.54 53.47 18.06
N ASP A 545 107.20 52.27 18.56
CA ASP A 545 106.88 51.12 17.72
C ASP A 545 105.41 51.20 17.28
N ALA A 546 105.22 51.35 15.98
CA ALA A 546 103.89 51.39 15.34
C ALA A 546 103.14 50.06 15.46
N SER A 547 103.85 48.93 15.55
CA SER A 547 103.27 47.59 15.68
C SER A 547 102.60 47.40 17.04
N ASP A 548 103.25 47.90 18.10
CA ASP A 548 102.71 47.88 19.47
C ASP A 548 101.48 48.77 19.62
N LEU A 549 101.46 49.93 18.94
CA LEU A 549 100.29 50.80 18.87
C LEU A 549 99.15 50.14 18.09
N GLN A 550 99.45 49.47 16.98
CA GLN A 550 98.48 48.74 16.17
C GLN A 550 97.76 47.66 17.00
N VAL A 551 98.49 46.82 17.71
CA VAL A 551 97.90 45.77 18.57
C VAL A 551 97.00 46.37 19.66
N GLN A 552 97.40 47.51 20.24
CA GLN A 552 96.58 48.20 21.25
C GLN A 552 95.28 48.76 20.66
N VAL A 553 95.33 49.34 19.46
CA VAL A 553 94.14 49.87 18.77
C VAL A 553 93.23 48.75 18.28
N GLU A 554 93.77 47.66 17.74
CA GLU A 554 92.99 46.48 17.32
C GLU A 554 92.21 45.86 18.47
N ARG A 555 92.76 45.88 19.69
CA ARG A 555 92.03 45.44 20.90
C ARG A 555 90.80 46.32 21.17
N ILE A 556 90.92 47.64 20.99
CA ILE A 556 89.81 48.58 21.16
C ILE A 556 88.76 48.36 20.05
N ALA A 557 89.21 48.09 18.82
CA ALA A 557 88.31 47.76 17.71
C ALA A 557 87.56 46.44 17.93
N ALA A 558 88.22 45.40 18.48
CA ALA A 558 87.58 44.15 18.86
C ALA A 558 86.51 44.37 19.96
N GLN A 559 86.82 45.19 20.96
CA GLN A 559 85.84 45.56 21.99
C GLN A 559 84.63 46.31 21.40
N ALA A 560 84.85 47.20 20.43
CA ALA A 560 83.75 47.89 19.73
C ALA A 560 82.85 46.89 18.99
N ARG A 561 83.44 45.90 18.32
CA ARG A 561 82.69 44.84 17.63
C ARG A 561 81.80 44.05 18.59
N ASP A 562 82.32 43.63 19.74
CA ASP A 562 81.52 42.89 20.72
C ASP A 562 80.37 43.73 21.27
N GLN A 563 80.59 45.04 21.50
CA GLN A 563 79.54 45.94 21.94
C GLN A 563 78.46 46.15 20.87
N LEU A 564 78.83 46.18 19.59
CA LEU A 564 77.88 46.25 18.48
C LEU A 564 77.05 44.96 18.36
N LEU A 565 77.68 43.79 18.44
CA LEU A 565 76.99 42.49 18.45
C LEU A 565 76.01 42.36 19.62
N SER A 566 76.42 42.79 20.82
CA SER A 566 75.55 42.74 22.02
C SER A 566 74.29 43.61 21.91
N ARG A 567 74.31 44.64 21.06
CA ARG A 567 73.19 45.56 20.79
C ARG A 567 72.28 45.06 19.67
N GLY A 568 72.53 43.87 19.12
CA GLY A 568 71.65 43.20 18.18
C GLY A 568 72.07 43.30 16.71
N LEU A 569 73.25 43.85 16.39
CA LEU A 569 73.81 43.73 15.04
C LEU A 569 74.26 42.28 14.78
N THR A 570 74.12 41.82 13.53
CA THR A 570 74.57 40.49 13.09
C THR A 570 75.94 40.58 12.45
N ASP A 571 76.69 39.46 12.42
CA ASP A 571 77.99 39.41 11.74
C ASP A 571 77.92 39.89 10.28
N SER A 572 76.80 39.65 9.59
CA SER A 572 76.56 40.11 8.21
C SER A 572 76.53 41.64 8.06
N THR A 573 76.11 42.37 9.09
CA THR A 573 76.10 43.85 9.11
C THR A 573 77.45 44.45 9.54
N LEU A 574 78.34 43.60 10.06
CA LEU A 574 79.67 43.97 10.53
C LEU A 574 80.78 43.66 9.50
N ILE A 575 80.41 43.18 8.30
CA ILE A 575 81.34 42.89 7.22
C ILE A 575 81.84 44.21 6.62
N GLY A 576 83.11 44.54 6.87
CA GLY A 576 83.77 45.75 6.35
C GLY A 576 83.79 46.96 7.28
N SER A 577 83.45 46.80 8.57
CA SER A 577 83.07 47.92 9.45
C SER A 577 83.75 47.98 10.83
N SER A 578 84.89 47.31 11.00
CA SER A 578 85.89 47.73 11.98
C SER A 578 86.70 48.88 11.38
N LEU A 579 86.97 49.94 12.16
CA LEU A 579 87.80 51.12 11.84
C LEU A 579 88.48 51.03 10.46
N SER A 580 88.06 51.85 9.49
CA SER A 580 88.52 51.69 8.10
C SER A 580 90.04 51.71 8.02
N VAL A 581 90.62 51.00 7.05
CA VAL A 581 92.09 50.94 6.90
C VAL A 581 92.71 52.34 6.83
N SER A 582 92.02 53.29 6.20
CA SER A 582 92.45 54.70 6.16
C SER A 582 92.46 55.36 7.53
N GLU A 583 91.42 55.17 8.35
CA GLU A 583 91.34 55.76 9.69
C GLU A 583 92.29 55.10 10.69
N MET A 584 92.53 53.79 10.55
CA MET A 584 93.55 53.09 11.32
C MET A 584 94.93 53.69 11.06
N VAL A 585 95.27 53.93 9.79
CA VAL A 585 96.57 54.53 9.40
C VAL A 585 96.70 55.95 9.92
N GLU A 586 95.65 56.77 9.80
CA GLU A 586 95.64 58.15 10.34
C GLU A 586 95.80 58.18 11.86
N LEU A 587 95.07 57.33 12.58
CA LEU A 587 95.16 57.22 14.03
C LEU A 587 96.57 56.78 14.47
N LEU A 588 97.15 55.78 13.82
CA LEU A 588 98.50 55.32 14.15
C LEU A 588 99.54 56.42 13.89
N ALA A 589 99.42 57.17 12.80
CA ALA A 589 100.30 58.31 12.52
C ALA A 589 100.17 59.41 13.60
N GLU A 590 98.96 59.72 14.05
CA GLU A 590 98.70 60.67 15.14
C GLU A 590 99.28 60.19 16.48
N LEU A 591 99.12 58.91 16.82
CA LEU A 591 99.68 58.32 18.05
C LEU A 591 101.21 58.29 18.04
N VAL A 592 101.83 58.00 16.89
CA VAL A 592 103.29 58.03 16.74
C VAL A 592 103.81 59.46 16.91
N THR A 593 103.21 60.47 16.29
CA THR A 593 103.61 61.87 16.48
C THR A 593 103.41 62.35 17.92
N LEU A 594 102.34 61.92 18.59
CA LEU A 594 102.15 62.22 20.02
C LEU A 594 103.25 61.60 20.88
N SER A 595 103.74 60.40 20.52
CA SER A 595 104.81 59.71 21.26
C SER A 595 106.15 60.48 21.24
N GLU A 596 106.41 61.29 20.22
CA GLU A 596 107.62 62.12 20.11
C GLU A 596 107.65 63.26 21.14
N THR A 597 106.46 63.77 21.53
CA THR A 597 106.32 64.86 22.50
C THR A 597 106.21 64.38 23.95
N GLY A 598 105.93 63.09 24.17
CA GLY A 598 105.71 62.50 25.49
C GLY A 598 105.78 60.98 25.46
N PRO A 599 106.99 60.38 25.40
CA PRO A 599 107.16 58.93 25.33
C PRO A 599 106.58 58.27 26.59
N GLN A 600 105.79 57.20 26.40
CA GLN A 600 105.03 56.49 27.44
C GLN A 600 103.89 57.27 28.13
N ALA A 601 103.49 58.43 27.62
CA ALA A 601 102.23 59.04 28.07
C ALA A 601 101.05 58.13 27.71
N ARG A 602 99.99 58.18 28.54
CA ARG A 602 98.74 57.45 28.30
C ARG A 602 97.74 58.39 27.65
N VAL A 603 97.17 57.95 26.53
CA VAL A 603 96.07 58.64 25.85
C VAL A 603 94.86 57.74 25.79
N THR A 604 93.65 58.31 25.77
CA THR A 604 92.42 57.53 25.56
C THR A 604 92.04 57.62 24.10
N VAL A 605 91.97 56.49 23.42
CA VAL A 605 91.40 56.41 22.07
C VAL A 605 89.93 56.05 22.20
N GLN A 606 89.07 56.91 21.66
CA GLN A 606 87.63 56.68 21.59
C GLN A 606 87.25 56.35 20.14
N LEU A 607 86.58 55.23 19.94
CA LEU A 607 85.94 54.87 18.69
C LEU A 607 84.49 55.35 18.73
N LYS A 608 84.19 56.39 17.96
CA LYS A 608 82.87 57.02 17.90
C LYS A 608 82.13 56.63 16.63
N ALA A 609 80.81 56.53 16.70
CA ALA A 609 79.98 56.30 15.53
C ALA A 609 80.10 57.50 14.57
N ARG A 610 80.44 57.26 13.30
CA ARG A 610 80.58 58.31 12.28
C ARG A 610 79.22 58.85 11.81
N SER A 611 78.21 57.99 11.81
CA SER A 611 76.81 58.26 11.51
C SER A 611 75.92 57.49 12.49
N ASP A 612 74.61 57.73 12.46
CA ASP A 612 73.67 56.91 13.23
C ASP A 612 73.79 55.44 12.82
N ILE A 613 74.02 54.56 13.81
CA ILE A 613 74.10 53.11 13.62
C ILE A 613 72.72 52.53 13.93
N ARG A 614 72.16 51.82 12.96
CA ARG A 614 70.90 51.08 13.06
C ARG A 614 71.15 49.59 12.79
N LEU A 615 70.13 48.75 12.94
CA LEU A 615 70.22 47.30 12.74
C LEU A 615 70.58 46.89 11.29
N ASP A 616 70.41 47.80 10.33
CA ASP A 616 70.58 47.58 8.89
C ASP A 616 71.70 48.42 8.25
N SER A 617 72.26 49.34 9.01
CA SER A 617 73.21 50.31 8.49
C SER A 617 74.64 49.77 8.59
N PRO A 618 75.47 49.92 7.54
CA PRO A 618 76.88 49.57 7.63
C PRO A 618 77.53 50.41 8.73
N VAL A 619 78.18 49.74 9.68
CA VAL A 619 78.83 50.43 10.78
C VAL A 619 80.04 51.21 10.24
N SER A 620 80.16 52.48 10.61
CA SER A 620 81.37 53.25 10.37
C SER A 620 81.75 53.93 11.67
N LEU A 621 82.92 53.58 12.19
CA LEU A 621 83.50 54.20 13.37
C LEU A 621 84.50 55.26 12.91
N ARG A 622 84.82 56.20 13.80
CA ARG A 622 85.88 57.19 13.69
C ARG A 622 86.69 57.16 14.98
N ALA A 623 88.01 57.16 14.88
CA ALA A 623 88.87 57.29 16.06
C ALA A 623 89.08 58.75 16.46
N GLU A 624 89.08 59.01 17.76
CA GLU A 624 89.40 60.31 18.36
C GLU A 624 90.35 60.10 19.54
N VAL A 625 91.50 60.79 19.53
CA VAL A 625 92.48 60.73 20.60
C VAL A 625 92.18 61.82 21.64
N VAL A 626 91.87 61.41 22.86
CA VAL A 626 91.63 62.29 24.00
C VAL A 626 92.84 62.21 24.93
N ARG A 627 93.51 63.34 25.12
CA ARG A 627 94.63 63.43 26.07
C ARG A 627 94.09 63.37 27.49
N LEU A 628 94.69 62.51 28.32
CA LEU A 628 94.44 62.53 29.76
C LEU A 628 95.14 63.79 30.33
N PRO A 629 94.48 64.53 31.23
CA PRO A 629 95.04 65.75 31.82
C PRO A 629 96.32 65.50 32.62
#